data_AF-A0A1H9TGT2-F1
#
_entry.id   AF-A0A1H9TGT2-F1
#
_cell.length_a   1.000
_cell.length_b   1.000
_cell.length_c   1.000
_cell.angle_alpha   90.00
_cell.angle_beta   90.00
_cell.angle_gamma   90.00
#
_symmetry.space_group_name_H-M   'P 1'
#
loop_
_entity.id
_entity.type
_entity.pdbx_description
1 polymer ?
#
loop_
_entity_poly.entity_id
_entity_poly.type
_entity_poly.pdbx_seq_one_letter_code
_entity_poly.pdbx_strand_id
1 'polypeptide(L)' 'MMSKKSFLTQIIVNFIFAIIFILFAFDSVSQDGWDIWSILCVAFATTDLIRGVKLWQFYRKLKKQ' A
#
# COMPACT_ATOMS: atom_id res chain seq x y z
N MET A 1 2.24 23.78 -2.98
CA MET A 1 3.40 23.10 -2.37
C MET A 1 2.87 22.11 -1.33
N MET A 2 2.93 20.80 -1.58
CA MET A 2 2.42 19.79 -0.63
C MET A 2 3.21 19.86 0.68
N SER A 3 2.51 19.99 1.80
CA SER A 3 3.14 20.03 3.13
C SER A 3 3.86 18.72 3.44
N LYS A 4 5.01 18.76 4.13
CA LYS A 4 5.73 17.57 4.62
C LYS A 4 4.82 16.62 5.43
N LYS A 5 3.81 17.17 6.12
CA LYS A 5 2.78 16.37 6.83
C LYS A 5 1.89 15.58 5.85
N SER A 6 1.52 16.17 4.73
CA SER A 6 0.73 15.52 3.67
C SER A 6 1.47 14.34 3.03
N PHE A 7 2.79 14.41 2.89
CA PHE A 7 3.62 13.29 2.45
C PHE A 7 3.62 12.10 3.43
N LEU A 8 3.82 12.37 4.72
CA LEU A 8 3.78 11.34 5.76
C LEU A 8 2.39 10.69 5.85
N THR A 9 1.33 11.48 5.81
CA THR A 9 -0.05 10.97 5.77
C THR A 9 -0.25 10.03 4.59
N GLN A 10 0.22 10.40 3.40
CA GLN A 10 0.04 9.58 2.20
C GLN A 10 0.83 8.27 2.24
N ILE A 11 2.02 8.26 2.84
CA ILE A 11 2.79 7.03 3.09
C ILE A 11 1.99 6.09 4.01
N ILE A 12 1.49 6.61 5.12
CA ILE A 12 0.72 5.83 6.10
C ILE A 12 -0.54 5.26 5.45
N VAL A 13 -1.28 6.09 4.69
CA VAL A 13 -2.49 5.67 3.99
C VAL A 13 -2.21 4.53 3.01
N ASN A 14 -1.13 4.61 2.22
CA ASN A 14 -0.76 3.52 1.29
C ASN A 14 -0.46 2.20 2.03
N PHE A 15 0.23 2.25 3.17
CA PHE A 15 0.48 1.04 3.97
C PHE A 15 -0.79 0.48 4.59
N ILE A 16 -1.69 1.33 5.08
CA ILE A 16 -3.00 0.90 5.61
C ILE A 16 -3.81 0.19 4.53
N PHE A 17 -3.92 0.78 3.34
CA PHE A 17 -4.64 0.15 2.22
C PHE A 17 -3.99 -1.16 1.79
N ALA A 18 -2.66 -1.23 1.74
CA ALA A 18 -1.97 -2.49 1.45
C ALA A 18 -2.35 -3.60 2.45
N ILE A 19 -2.40 -3.28 3.75
CA ILE A 19 -2.81 -4.24 4.79
C ILE A 19 -4.28 -4.66 4.60
N ILE A 20 -5.19 -3.70 4.36
CA ILE A 20 -6.62 -4.00 4.15
C ILE A 20 -6.80 -4.94 2.94
N PHE A 21 -6.13 -4.66 1.83
CA PHE A 21 -6.22 -5.52 0.65
C PHE A 21 -5.61 -6.91 0.87
N ILE A 22 -4.55 -7.03 1.68
CA ILE A 22 -4.02 -8.36 2.07
C ILE A 22 -5.05 -9.13 2.89
N LEU A 23 -5.75 -8.48 3.83
CA LEU A 23 -6.79 -9.11 4.63
C LEU A 23 -7.96 -9.57 3.76
N PHE A 24 -8.37 -8.76 2.77
CA PHE A 24 -9.41 -9.17 1.81
C PHE A 24 -8.96 -10.32 0.91
N ALA A 25 -7.71 -10.30 0.44
CA ALA A 25 -7.16 -11.43 -0.30
C ALA A 25 -7.13 -12.70 0.55
N PHE A 26 -6.72 -12.60 1.82
CA PHE A 26 -6.67 -13.73 2.73
C PHE A 26 -8.06 -14.33 2.98
N ASP A 27 -9.06 -13.49 3.23
CA ASP A 27 -10.44 -13.93 3.43
C ASP A 27 -11.00 -14.60 2.17
N SER A 28 -10.82 -13.97 1.01
CA SER A 28 -11.25 -14.50 -0.29
C SER A 28 -10.60 -15.83 -0.64
N VAL A 29 -9.27 -15.97 -0.46
CA VAL A 29 -8.56 -17.24 -0.71
C VAL A 29 -8.96 -18.33 0.29
N SER A 30 -9.31 -17.96 1.52
CA SER A 30 -9.74 -18.91 2.54
C SER A 30 -11.14 -19.47 2.29
N GLN A 31 -12.04 -18.67 1.70
CA GLN A 31 -13.42 -19.08 1.43
C GLN A 31 -13.57 -19.77 0.08
N ASP A 32 -13.04 -19.17 -0.99
CA ASP A 32 -13.32 -19.59 -2.38
C ASP A 32 -12.06 -20.02 -3.15
N GLY A 33 -10.87 -19.92 -2.54
CA GLY A 33 -9.59 -20.17 -3.19
C GLY A 33 -9.12 -19.01 -4.07
N TRP A 34 -8.21 -19.30 -5.01
CA TRP A 34 -7.66 -18.27 -5.91
C TRP A 34 -8.61 -17.95 -7.05
N ASP A 35 -9.43 -16.94 -6.85
CA ASP A 35 -10.33 -16.37 -7.83
C ASP A 35 -9.81 -15.01 -8.38
N ILE A 36 -10.59 -14.38 -9.26
CA ILE A 36 -10.21 -13.08 -9.84
C ILE A 36 -10.15 -11.99 -8.77
N TRP A 37 -11.02 -12.05 -7.75
CA TRP A 37 -11.08 -11.05 -6.69
C TRP A 37 -9.85 -11.07 -5.80
N SER A 38 -9.43 -12.25 -5.31
CA SER A 38 -8.21 -12.42 -4.52
C SER A 38 -6.96 -11.95 -5.28
N ILE A 39 -6.85 -12.25 -6.58
CA ILE A 39 -5.75 -11.78 -7.43
C ILE A 39 -5.75 -10.25 -7.53
N LEU A 40 -6.92 -9.62 -7.72
CA LEU A 40 -7.04 -8.17 -7.75
C LEU A 40 -6.65 -7.54 -6.41
N CYS A 41 -7.10 -8.10 -5.29
CA CYS A 41 -6.71 -7.64 -3.97
C CYS A 41 -5.18 -7.70 -3.77
N VAL A 42 -4.52 -8.78 -4.18
CA VAL A 42 -3.05 -8.88 -4.12
C VAL A 42 -2.38 -7.84 -5.03
N ALA A 43 -2.90 -7.61 -6.23
CA ALA A 43 -2.37 -6.61 -7.16
C ALA A 43 -2.47 -5.18 -6.59
N PHE A 44 -3.60 -4.83 -5.98
CA PHE A 44 -3.77 -3.54 -5.31
C PHE A 44 -2.87 -3.42 -4.08
N ALA A 45 -2.82 -4.44 -3.23
CA ALA A 45 -1.94 -4.46 -2.07
C ALA A 45 -0.47 -4.23 -2.46
N THR A 46 -0.01 -4.93 -3.49
CA THR A 46 1.36 -4.79 -4.01
C THR A 46 1.61 -3.38 -4.53
N THR A 47 0.67 -2.83 -5.27
CA THR A 47 0.76 -1.48 -5.83
C THR A 47 0.86 -0.43 -4.74
N ASP A 48 0.01 -0.49 -3.71
CA ASP A 48 0.02 0.47 -2.62
C ASP A 48 1.27 0.32 -1.74
N LEU A 49 1.75 -0.90 -1.52
CA LEU A 49 3.00 -1.14 -0.83
C LEU A 49 4.19 -0.53 -1.59
N ILE A 50 4.28 -0.73 -2.91
CA ILE A 50 5.33 -0.14 -3.75
C ILE A 50 5.25 1.39 -3.70
N ARG A 51 4.06 1.99 -3.80
CA ARG A 51 3.88 3.45 -3.70
C ARG A 51 4.33 3.97 -2.34
N GLY A 52 3.91 3.31 -1.25
CA GLY A 52 4.32 3.64 0.12
C GLY A 52 5.84 3.61 0.30
N VAL A 53 6.50 2.55 -0.18
CA VAL A 53 7.97 2.40 -0.14
C VAL A 53 8.67 3.48 -0.96
N LYS A 54 8.22 3.78 -2.19
CA LYS A 54 8.81 4.83 -3.03
C LYS A 54 8.70 6.20 -2.39
N LEU A 55 7.53 6.54 -1.84
CA LEU A 55 7.31 7.79 -1.12
C LEU A 55 8.18 7.89 0.13
N TRP A 56 8.33 6.78 0.88
CA TRP A 56 9.23 6.73 2.03
C TRP A 56 10.70 6.95 1.64
N GLN A 57 11.17 6.30 0.58
CA GLN A 57 12.52 6.51 0.05
C GLN A 57 12.74 7.96 -0.37
N PHE A 58 11.76 8.57 -1.05
CA PHE A 58 11.81 9.98 -1.44
C PHE A 58 11.85 10.91 -0.22
N TYR A 59 11.00 10.67 0.78
CA TYR A 59 11.00 11.40 2.04
C TYR A 59 12.36 11.33 2.75
N ARG A 60 13.00 10.16 2.76
CA ARG A 60 14.35 10.00 3.34
C ARG A 60 15.43 10.72 2.55
N LYS A 61 15.35 10.75 1.21
CA LYS A 61 16.28 11.51 0.36
C LYS A 61 16.15 13.02 0.61
N LEU A 62 14.92 13.54 0.70
CA LEU A 62 14.64 14.95 0.99
C LEU A 62 15.07 15.40 2.40
N LYS A 63 15.23 14.47 3.36
CA LYS A 63 15.76 14.78 4.69
C LYS A 63 17.30 14.79 4.71
N LYS A 64 17.93 14.21 3.69
CA LYS A 64 19.39 14.03 3.60
C LYS A 64 20.07 15.11 2.75
N GLN A 65 19.32 15.77 1.88
CA GLN A 65 19.66 17.10 1.34
C GLN A 65 19.22 18.17 2.34
#